data_AF-A0A371DH01-F1
#
_entry.id   AF-A0A371DH01-F1
#
_cell.length_a   1.000
_cell.length_b   1.000
_cell.length_c   1.000
_cell.angle_alpha   90.00
_cell.angle_beta   90.00
_cell.angle_gamma   90.00
#
_symmetry.space_group_name_H-M   'P 1'
#
loop_
_entity.id
_entity.type
_entity.pdbx_description
1 polymer ?
#
loop_
_entity_poly.entity_id
_entity_poly.type
_entity_poly.pdbx_seq_one_letter_code
_entity_poly.pdbx_strand_id
1 'polypeptide(L)'
;MPLQRSIRSHLHRLLQYNTLGQVLFLSPSLTDEESDAFVLGGIGSPTPQHFRIDFIRPWKTFSYNRCAREVFCRDFVLALAEGEYIPPEPVWAEHITLELVGDALDAHIRWIRRVL
;
A
#
# COMPACT_ATOMS: atom_id res chain seq x y z
N MET A 1 -1.92 4.53 17.34
CA MET A 1 -1.71 5.88 16.79
C MET A 1 -2.68 6.14 15.66
N PRO A 2 -3.24 7.36 15.51
CA PRO A 2 -4.26 7.63 14.50
C PRO A 2 -3.78 7.46 13.05
N LEU A 3 -2.52 7.79 12.73
CA LEU A 3 -1.90 7.50 11.43
C LEU A 3 -2.03 6.03 11.04
N GLN A 4 -1.73 5.11 11.95
CA GLN A 4 -1.86 3.67 11.67
C GLN A 4 -3.30 3.27 11.36
N ARG A 5 -4.29 3.89 11.98
CA ARG A 5 -5.71 3.62 11.67
C ARG A 5 -6.04 4.10 10.26
N SER A 6 -5.66 5.32 9.90
CA SER A 6 -5.90 5.87 8.55
C SER A 6 -5.18 5.06 7.47
N ILE A 7 -3.93 4.64 7.71
CA ILE A 7 -3.17 3.78 6.79
C ILE A 7 -3.90 2.45 6.56
N ARG A 8 -4.40 1.82 7.62
CA ARG A 8 -5.17 0.57 7.53
C ARG A 8 -6.44 0.76 6.71
N SER A 9 -7.20 1.82 7.01
CA SER A 9 -8.43 2.16 6.28
C SER A 9 -8.16 2.45 4.80
N HIS A 10 -7.08 3.16 4.49
CA HIS A 10 -6.70 3.45 3.11
C HIS A 10 -6.25 2.19 2.36
N LEU A 11 -5.47 1.32 2.99
CA LEU A 11 -5.06 0.05 2.40
C LEU A 11 -6.27 -0.86 2.14
N HIS A 12 -7.22 -0.91 3.08
CA HIS A 12 -8.48 -1.61 2.91
C HIS A 12 -9.29 -1.04 1.73
N ARG A 13 -9.35 0.29 1.58
CA ARG A 13 -10.03 0.95 0.44
C ARG A 13 -9.40 0.57 -0.90
N LEU A 14 -8.07 0.59 -0.98
CA LEU A 14 -7.34 0.29 -2.21
C LEU A 14 -7.38 -1.20 -2.60
N LEU A 15 -7.24 -2.11 -1.63
CA LEU A 15 -7.25 -3.56 -1.87
C LEU A 15 -8.64 -4.19 -1.81
N GLN A 16 -9.65 -3.45 -1.33
CA GLN A 16 -11.06 -3.86 -1.26
C GLN A 16 -11.31 -5.20 -0.53
N TYR A 17 -10.47 -5.58 0.43
CA TYR A 17 -10.67 -6.80 1.24
C TYR A 17 -11.60 -6.53 2.40
N ASN A 18 -12.49 -7.46 2.76
CA ASN A 18 -13.31 -7.38 3.99
C ASN A 18 -12.65 -8.09 5.17
N THR A 19 -11.86 -9.13 4.88
CA THR A 19 -11.08 -9.89 5.87
C THR A 19 -9.68 -10.13 5.35
N LEU A 20 -8.71 -10.30 6.25
CA LEU A 20 -7.31 -10.54 5.83
C LEU A 20 -7.15 -11.82 5.01
N GLY A 21 -7.98 -12.84 5.26
CA GLY A 21 -7.96 -14.08 4.47
C GLY A 21 -8.27 -13.88 2.98
N GLN A 22 -8.92 -12.77 2.60
CA GLN A 22 -9.21 -12.45 1.20
C GLN A 22 -8.03 -11.81 0.47
N VAL A 23 -7.03 -11.30 1.19
CA VAL A 23 -5.96 -10.48 0.62
C VAL A 23 -5.14 -11.24 -0.42
N LEU A 24 -4.84 -12.52 -0.19
CA LEU A 24 -4.10 -13.34 -1.17
C LEU A 24 -4.91 -13.67 -2.43
N PHE A 25 -6.24 -13.65 -2.33
CA PHE A 25 -7.13 -13.86 -3.48
C PHE A 25 -7.31 -12.57 -4.30
N LEU A 26 -7.48 -11.43 -3.62
CA LEU A 26 -7.67 -10.13 -4.25
C LEU A 26 -6.35 -9.55 -4.80
N SER A 27 -5.23 -9.95 -4.22
CA SER A 27 -3.90 -9.47 -4.59
C SER A 27 -2.94 -10.66 -4.73
N PRO A 28 -3.15 -11.51 -5.76
CA PRO A 28 -2.36 -12.72 -5.95
C PRO A 28 -0.89 -12.38 -6.17
N SER A 29 0.00 -13.33 -5.87
CA SER A 29 1.43 -13.17 -6.20
C SER A 29 1.63 -13.11 -7.71
N LEU A 30 2.61 -12.33 -8.16
CA LEU A 30 3.04 -12.33 -9.55
C LEU A 30 3.84 -13.61 -9.81
N THR A 31 3.52 -14.27 -10.92
CA THR A 31 4.35 -15.31 -11.53
C THR A 31 5.74 -14.74 -11.89
N ASP A 32 6.72 -15.61 -12.10
CA ASP A 32 8.05 -15.17 -12.52
C ASP A 32 7.97 -14.46 -13.89
N GLU A 33 7.12 -14.93 -14.79
CA GLU A 33 6.87 -14.32 -16.09
C GLU A 33 6.24 -12.92 -15.96
N GLU A 34 5.26 -12.73 -15.09
CA GLU A 34 4.67 -11.40 -14.82
C GLU A 34 5.69 -10.46 -14.16
N SER A 35 6.53 -10.99 -13.27
CA SER A 35 7.61 -10.23 -12.63
C SER A 35 8.61 -9.71 -13.66
N ASP A 36 9.04 -10.58 -14.58
CA ASP A 36 9.96 -10.21 -15.66
C ASP A 36 9.29 -9.22 -16.63
N ALA A 37 8.02 -9.47 -16.99
CA ALA A 37 7.24 -8.55 -17.80
C ALA A 37 7.13 -7.17 -17.14
N PHE A 38 6.98 -7.07 -15.83
CA PHE A 38 6.95 -5.77 -15.14
C PHE A 38 8.27 -5.01 -15.29
N VAL A 39 9.40 -5.70 -15.08
CA VAL A 39 10.73 -5.10 -15.22
C VAL A 39 11.00 -4.63 -16.65
N LEU A 40 10.48 -5.38 -17.64
CA LEU A 40 10.59 -5.05 -19.06
C LEU A 40 9.52 -4.06 -19.57
N GLY A 41 8.59 -3.62 -18.70
CA GLY A 41 7.49 -2.71 -19.06
C GLY A 41 6.35 -3.35 -19.85
N GLY A 42 6.30 -4.68 -19.90
CA GLY A 42 5.23 -5.46 -20.52
C GLY A 42 3.94 -5.56 -19.71
N ILE A 43 3.97 -5.27 -18.40
CA ILE A 43 2.77 -5.06 -17.58
C ILE A 43 2.82 -3.70 -16.86
N GLY A 44 1.64 -3.14 -16.62
CA GLY A 44 1.49 -1.84 -15.96
C GLY A 44 1.89 -1.87 -14.48
N SER A 45 2.30 -0.71 -13.97
CA SER A 45 2.51 -0.48 -12.54
C SER A 45 1.20 -0.50 -11.76
N PRO A 46 1.25 -0.78 -10.44
CA PRO A 46 0.12 -0.54 -9.55
C PRO A 46 -0.41 0.89 -9.71
N THR A 47 -1.73 1.05 -9.66
CA THR A 47 -2.39 2.37 -9.62
C THR A 47 -3.39 2.38 -8.46
N PRO A 48 -3.86 3.54 -7.99
CA PRO A 48 -4.91 3.56 -6.96
C PRO A 48 -6.18 2.81 -7.39
N GLN A 49 -6.54 2.85 -8.68
CA GLN A 49 -7.73 2.18 -9.23
C GLN A 49 -7.52 0.67 -9.41
N HIS A 50 -6.29 0.24 -9.69
CA HIS A 50 -5.90 -1.17 -9.84
C HIS A 50 -4.74 -1.46 -8.89
N PHE A 51 -4.99 -1.31 -7.60
CA PHE A 51 -3.96 -1.43 -6.59
C PHE A 51 -3.70 -2.89 -6.23
N ARG A 52 -2.43 -3.29 -6.22
CA ARG A 52 -2.01 -4.67 -5.93
C ARG A 52 -0.68 -4.65 -5.18
N ILE A 53 -0.56 -5.53 -4.19
CA ILE A 53 0.67 -5.82 -3.45
C ILE A 53 0.94 -7.33 -3.55
N ASP A 54 2.18 -7.70 -3.85
CA ASP A 54 2.59 -9.09 -3.71
C ASP A 54 2.98 -9.39 -2.26
N PHE A 55 2.07 -10.06 -1.54
CA PHE A 55 2.29 -10.42 -0.13
C PHE A 55 3.25 -11.60 0.06
N ILE A 56 3.62 -12.32 -1.01
CA ILE A 56 4.55 -13.45 -0.97
C ILE A 56 5.98 -12.95 -1.25
N ARG A 57 6.20 -12.21 -2.34
CA ARG A 57 7.50 -11.65 -2.72
C ARG A 57 8.01 -10.63 -1.70
N PRO A 58 9.33 -10.39 -1.60
CA PRO A 58 9.88 -9.45 -0.62
C PRO A 58 9.26 -8.05 -0.69
N TRP A 59 8.84 -7.48 0.44
CA TRP A 59 8.18 -6.16 0.47
C TRP A 59 9.10 -5.00 0.05
N LYS A 60 10.34 -4.96 0.58
CA LYS A 60 11.24 -3.80 0.35
C LYS A 60 12.11 -3.90 -0.90
N THR A 61 12.37 -5.10 -1.38
CA THR A 61 13.35 -5.33 -2.45
C THR A 61 12.74 -5.75 -3.77
N PHE A 62 11.49 -6.25 -3.78
CA PHE A 62 10.80 -6.59 -5.02
C PHE A 62 10.32 -5.32 -5.73
N SER A 63 10.69 -5.15 -7.00
CA SER A 63 10.44 -3.92 -7.77
C SER A 63 8.96 -3.53 -7.81
N TYR A 64 8.07 -4.51 -8.01
CA TYR A 64 6.62 -4.26 -8.04
C TYR A 64 6.10 -3.73 -6.69
N ASN A 65 6.53 -4.34 -5.58
CA ASN A 65 6.13 -3.92 -4.24
C ASN A 65 6.70 -2.54 -3.87
N ARG A 66 7.90 -2.20 -4.32
CA ARG A 66 8.45 -0.84 -4.17
C ARG A 66 7.58 0.19 -4.88
N CYS A 67 7.12 -0.12 -6.09
CA CYS A 67 6.20 0.74 -6.83
C CYS A 67 4.84 0.85 -6.13
N ALA A 68 4.28 -0.26 -5.65
CA ALA A 68 3.04 -0.27 -4.89
C ALA A 68 3.14 0.60 -3.61
N ARG A 69 4.27 0.54 -2.90
CA ARG A 69 4.55 1.38 -1.73
C ARG A 69 4.53 2.87 -2.10
N GLU A 70 5.20 3.25 -3.18
CA GLU A 70 5.25 4.65 -3.64
C GLU A 70 3.87 5.16 -4.05
N VAL A 71 3.12 4.36 -4.81
CA VAL A 71 1.74 4.67 -5.24
C VAL A 71 0.84 4.86 -4.03
N PHE A 72 0.89 3.93 -3.07
CA PHE A 72 0.13 4.06 -1.82
C PHE A 72 0.47 5.36 -1.09
N CYS A 73 1.76 5.66 -0.93
CA CYS A 73 2.16 6.83 -0.14
C CYS A 73 1.67 8.12 -0.78
N ARG A 74 1.78 8.23 -2.11
CA ARG A 74 1.30 9.40 -2.85
C ARG A 74 -0.21 9.55 -2.79
N ASP A 75 -0.95 8.45 -3.01
CA ASP A 75 -2.41 8.45 -2.97
C ASP A 75 -2.92 8.79 -1.57
N PHE A 76 -2.27 8.27 -0.52
CA PHE A 76 -2.62 8.58 0.86
C PHE A 76 -2.40 10.05 1.21
N VAL A 77 -1.27 10.63 0.81
CA VAL A 77 -0.99 12.06 1.05
C VAL A 77 -1.96 12.95 0.28
N LEU A 78 -2.32 12.59 -0.95
CA LEU A 78 -3.33 13.31 -1.73
C LEU A 78 -4.70 13.25 -1.04
N ALA A 79 -5.17 12.06 -0.68
CA ALA A 79 -6.44 11.87 0.03
C ALA A 79 -6.48 12.62 1.36
N LEU A 80 -5.34 12.74 2.05
CA LEU A 80 -5.24 13.55 3.26
C LEU A 80 -5.40 15.05 2.98
N ALA A 81 -4.76 15.56 1.91
CA ALA A 81 -4.88 16.96 1.50
C ALA A 81 -6.30 17.31 1.03
N GLU A 82 -7.02 16.35 0.46
CA GLU A 82 -8.42 16.48 0.04
C GLU A 82 -9.42 16.34 1.20
N GLY A 83 -8.94 16.03 2.41
CA GLY A 83 -9.77 15.92 3.61
C GLY A 83 -10.51 14.59 3.76
N GLU A 84 -10.13 13.54 3.02
CA GLU A 84 -10.73 12.20 3.16
C GLU A 84 -10.44 11.57 4.54
N TYR A 85 -9.39 12.03 5.22
CA TYR A 85 -9.02 11.58 6.55
C TYR A 85 -9.03 12.76 7.53
N ILE A 86 -9.75 12.59 8.63
CA ILE A 86 -9.76 13.59 9.70
C ILE A 86 -8.45 13.45 10.50
N PRO A 87 -7.57 14.47 10.47
CA PRO A 87 -6.38 14.45 11.28
C PRO A 87 -6.79 14.54 12.76
N PRO A 88 -6.12 13.83 13.68
CA PRO A 88 -6.46 13.89 15.12
C PRO A 88 -6.13 15.27 15.69
N GLU A 89 -5.10 15.88 15.11
CA GLU A 89 -4.57 17.18 15.46
C GLU A 89 -4.28 17.90 14.13
N PRO A 90 -4.64 19.20 13.98
CA PRO A 90 -4.45 19.95 12.73
C PRO A 90 -3.02 19.89 12.18
N VAL A 91 -2.05 19.91 13.08
CA VAL A 91 -0.61 19.92 12.79
C VAL A 91 -0.14 18.62 12.13
N TRP A 92 -0.87 17.51 12.32
CA TRP A 92 -0.49 16.22 11.75
C TRP A 92 -0.54 16.22 10.23
N ALA A 93 -1.53 16.88 9.62
CA ALA A 93 -1.62 16.95 8.16
C ALA A 93 -0.46 17.77 7.55
N GLU A 94 0.02 18.78 8.26
CA GLU A 94 1.11 19.67 7.81
C GLU A 94 2.49 19.01 7.87
N HIS A 95 2.66 17.95 8.68
CA HIS A 95 3.94 17.27 8.90
C HIS A 95 3.98 15.85 8.34
N ILE A 96 2.93 15.43 7.63
CA ILE A 96 2.90 14.12 6.98
C ILE A 96 3.84 14.13 5.77
N THR A 97 4.83 13.24 5.82
CA THR A 97 5.77 13.00 4.72
C THR A 97 5.54 11.62 4.10
N LEU A 98 5.96 11.45 2.85
CA LEU A 98 5.94 10.14 2.18
C LEU A 98 6.75 9.08 2.95
N GLU A 99 7.82 9.49 3.62
CA GLU A 99 8.64 8.60 4.45
C GLU A 99 7.88 8.10 5.67
N LEU A 100 7.24 9.00 6.42
CA LEU A 100 6.46 8.65 7.61
C LEU A 100 5.28 7.72 7.26
N VAL A 101 4.59 8.02 6.16
CA VAL A 101 3.51 7.18 5.61
C VAL A 101 4.05 5.82 5.20
N GLY A 102 5.18 5.80 4.51
CA GLY A 102 5.83 4.58 4.07
C GLY A 102 6.29 3.69 5.22
N ASP A 103 6.82 4.25 6.30
CA ASP A 103 7.23 3.49 7.48
C ASP A 103 6.02 2.92 8.25
N ALA A 104 4.94 3.69 8.34
CA ALA A 104 3.68 3.21 8.91
C ALA A 104 3.08 2.07 8.07
N LEU A 105 3.12 2.19 6.73
CA LEU A 105 2.73 1.13 5.82
C LEU A 105 3.62 -0.11 5.96
N ASP A 106 4.94 0.06 6.00
CA ASP A 106 5.91 -1.03 6.17
C ASP A 106 5.61 -1.84 7.44
N ALA A 107 5.32 -1.16 8.55
CA ALA A 107 4.94 -1.79 9.80
C ALA A 107 3.62 -2.58 9.66
N HIS A 108 2.64 -2.03 8.96
CA HIS A 108 1.36 -2.69 8.74
C HIS A 108 1.47 -3.91 7.81
N ILE A 109 2.19 -3.81 6.69
CA ILE A 109 2.44 -4.92 5.77
C ILE A 109 3.21 -6.03 6.47
N ARG A 110 4.22 -5.70 7.30
CA ARG A 110 4.92 -6.70 8.13
C ARG A 110 3.97 -7.45 9.05
N TRP A 111 3.01 -6.75 9.66
CA TRP A 111 2.00 -7.39 10.49
C TRP A 111 1.06 -8.27 9.68
N ILE A 112 0.52 -7.79 8.55
CA ILE A 112 -0.34 -8.58 7.65
C ILE A 112 0.37 -9.89 7.27
N ARG A 113 1.63 -9.81 6.81
CA ARG A 113 2.41 -10.98 6.39
C ARG A 113 2.73 -11.99 7.51
N ARG A 114 2.57 -11.61 8.78
CA ARG A 114 2.72 -12.53 9.91
C ARG A 114 1.42 -13.25 10.27
N VAL A 115 0.29 -12.71 9.86
CA VAL A 115 -1.05 -13.23 10.18
C VAL A 115 -1.74 -13.90 8.98
N LEU A 116 -1.23 -13.66 7.76
CA LEU A 116 -1.49 -14.47 6.58
C LEU A 116 -0.74 -15.81 6.68
#